data_AF-R7S2Z2-F1
#
_entry.id   AF-R7S2Z2-F1
#
_cell.length_a   1.000
_cell.length_b   1.000
_cell.length_c   1.000
_cell.angle_alpha   90.00
_cell.angle_beta   90.00
_cell.angle_gamma   90.00
#
_symmetry.space_group_name_H-M   'P 1'
#
loop_
_entity.id
_entity.type
_entity.pdbx_description
1 polymer ?
#
loop_
_entity_poly.entity_id
_entity_poly.type
_entity_poly.pdbx_seq_one_letter_code
_entity_poly.pdbx_strand_id
1 'polypeptide(L)'
;MDANLVQQLSADSGCMRPIRLTPRLVLLACLCTFVLVSTSFFSLQARPPDAFEPQALSAAETIVDTDVSPPSLPPPPPPPSSPLTSLPQRIAPRISVVAIWEGSFPFPALVNFFASFRANAPTVELVWIGIRKDEQDACLDIGQYATLEHEDPSSNIVFRCLTRLEYWTAHREYFCRQWKCSAEERQEVLDVFMERNDMDRNKSLYRIWRGYIFRDFLHSETQWWGWADVDTFMGSFQSQFPWDVASDYDVIIPAHTDSMLYLRGHLGFIQTRAETEFRMNLYDNMRSMDGFIHRHKDAYWCAEEAEFSAFVIRTPSISFLTLPYHLVELGFDARSPATALFASPSGAYALSPSHSPPLPAFPDFPLLALPSAPSSFVPTFSAAGATHPVDLVTGVDRDKWVPAETTTFYEPPPADELGWAAGEEGEGEPVRIVGRGGGFEGGREGVWERFERARPELRVRVLGAADGEVRASLTEGLYIHWMEHKYEHRPTFDSIPARPLLPSEALAAYYTDGMEIWNIDRGELVWRSVLLD
;
A
#
# COMPACT_ATOMS: atom_id res chain seq x y z
N MET A 1 -45.34 21.57 -22.51
CA MET A 1 -44.58 22.54 -21.72
C MET A 1 -43.84 21.72 -20.69
N ASP A 2 -42.54 21.61 -20.91
CA ASP A 2 -41.67 20.54 -20.44
C ASP A 2 -41.38 20.56 -18.94
N ALA A 3 -41.50 19.39 -18.34
CA ALA A 3 -40.83 19.00 -17.11
C ALA A 3 -40.23 17.62 -17.37
N ASN A 4 -38.94 17.59 -17.67
CA ASN A 4 -38.12 16.39 -17.76
C ASN A 4 -36.76 16.73 -17.15
N LEU A 5 -36.15 15.72 -16.52
CA LEU A 5 -34.77 15.65 -16.04
C LEU A 5 -34.50 15.98 -14.55
N VAL A 6 -34.99 15.11 -13.66
CA VAL A 6 -34.23 14.69 -12.46
C VAL A 6 -34.53 13.22 -12.20
N GLN A 7 -33.77 12.33 -12.85
CA GLN A 7 -33.75 10.91 -12.53
C GLN A 7 -32.39 10.33 -12.97
N GLN A 8 -31.46 10.19 -12.02
CA GLN A 8 -30.36 9.20 -11.96
C GLN A 8 -29.24 9.67 -11.03
N LEU A 9 -29.48 9.60 -9.71
CA LEU A 9 -28.44 9.49 -8.68
C LEU A 9 -29.12 8.89 -7.43
N SER A 10 -29.27 7.57 -7.41
CA SER A 10 -29.67 6.78 -6.22
C SER A 10 -29.73 5.31 -6.62
N ALA A 11 -28.57 4.71 -6.86
CA ALA A 11 -28.40 3.27 -6.85
C ALA A 11 -27.01 2.97 -6.26
N ASP A 12 -26.79 3.45 -5.04
CA ASP A 12 -25.61 3.11 -4.27
C ASP A 12 -25.91 1.88 -3.42
N SER A 13 -25.13 0.85 -3.74
CA SER A 13 -25.28 -0.55 -3.45
C SER A 13 -25.09 -0.88 -1.98
N GLY A 14 -26.09 -1.56 -1.41
CA GLY A 14 -26.06 -2.07 -0.06
C GLY A 14 -25.08 -3.24 0.12
N CYS A 15 -24.13 -3.07 1.03
CA CYS A 15 -23.50 -4.17 1.77
C CYS A 15 -24.38 -4.70 2.93
N MET A 16 -25.67 -4.35 2.97
CA MET A 16 -26.57 -4.80 4.04
C MET A 16 -27.84 -5.43 3.48
N ARG A 17 -28.01 -6.73 3.74
CA ARG A 17 -29.37 -7.27 3.85
C ARG A 17 -29.99 -6.72 5.13
N PRO A 18 -31.20 -6.14 5.12
CA PRO A 18 -31.90 -5.83 6.36
C PRO A 18 -32.35 -7.14 7.00
N ILE A 19 -31.60 -7.61 8.00
CA ILE A 19 -32.03 -8.74 8.82
C ILE A 19 -33.02 -8.22 9.86
N ARG A 20 -34.25 -8.74 9.79
CA ARG A 20 -35.29 -8.51 10.81
C ARG A 20 -34.80 -9.04 12.16
N LEU A 21 -34.42 -8.14 13.06
CA LEU A 21 -34.23 -8.47 14.47
C LEU A 21 -35.60 -8.66 15.13
N THR A 22 -35.80 -9.83 15.74
CA THR A 22 -36.92 -10.07 16.65
C THR A 22 -36.52 -9.62 18.06
N PRO A 23 -37.40 -8.93 18.82
CA PRO A 23 -37.03 -8.40 20.13
C PRO A 23 -37.34 -9.38 21.26
N ARG A 24 -36.34 -9.71 22.07
CA ARG A 24 -36.48 -10.11 23.50
C ARG A 24 -35.30 -9.49 24.26
N LEU A 25 -35.51 -8.42 25.05
CA LEU A 25 -35.64 -8.39 26.53
C LEU A 25 -34.34 -8.89 27.22
N VAL A 26 -33.59 -8.20 28.10
CA VAL A 26 -33.87 -7.37 29.32
C VAL A 26 -32.53 -6.66 29.70
N LEU A 27 -32.42 -5.32 29.86
CA LEU A 27 -32.55 -4.48 31.08
C LEU A 27 -31.49 -4.67 32.21
N LEU A 28 -30.66 -3.63 32.45
CA LEU A 28 -30.24 -2.98 33.72
C LEU A 28 -28.90 -2.21 33.48
N ALA A 29 -28.85 -0.87 33.49
CA ALA A 29 -28.75 0.06 34.66
C ALA A 29 -27.35 0.02 35.34
N CYS A 30 -26.68 1.09 35.80
CA CYS A 30 -26.79 2.54 35.80
C CYS A 30 -25.56 3.10 36.59
N LEU A 31 -25.20 4.39 36.41
CA LEU A 31 -24.50 5.30 37.38
C LEU A 31 -23.00 5.01 37.67
N CYS A 32 -22.07 5.92 37.98
CA CYS A 32 -21.93 7.38 38.13
C CYS A 32 -20.43 7.63 38.50
N THR A 33 -19.67 8.58 37.91
CA THR A 33 -19.39 9.97 38.41
C THR A 33 -18.03 10.17 39.13
N PHE A 34 -17.18 11.02 38.50
CA PHE A 34 -16.16 11.98 38.99
C PHE A 34 -15.00 11.55 39.93
N VAL A 35 -13.79 12.08 39.67
CA VAL A 35 -13.09 13.09 40.51
C VAL A 35 -12.01 13.83 39.69
N LEU A 36 -12.05 15.17 39.76
CA LEU A 36 -11.01 16.15 39.39
C LEU A 36 -10.02 16.32 40.54
N VAL A 37 -8.71 16.38 40.26
CA VAL A 37 -7.75 17.06 41.14
C VAL A 37 -6.74 17.87 40.32
N SER A 38 -6.71 19.16 40.64
CA SER A 38 -5.73 20.19 40.27
C SER A 38 -4.54 20.13 41.25
N THR A 39 -3.31 20.43 40.81
CA THR A 39 -2.55 21.60 41.33
C THR A 39 -1.13 21.75 40.74
N SER A 40 -0.77 23.03 40.68
CA SER A 40 0.37 23.78 40.12
C SER A 40 1.76 23.64 40.79
N PHE A 41 2.74 24.30 40.13
CA PHE A 41 3.99 24.96 40.60
C PHE A 41 5.32 24.18 40.58
N PHE A 42 6.30 24.63 39.77
CA PHE A 42 7.45 25.44 40.22
C PHE A 42 8.28 26.03 39.05
N SER A 43 8.87 27.19 39.32
CA SER A 43 9.78 27.99 38.49
C SER A 43 11.24 27.66 38.83
N LEU A 44 12.18 27.75 37.87
CA LEU A 44 13.49 28.39 38.08
C LEU A 44 14.34 28.51 36.80
N GLN A 45 15.02 29.67 36.72
CA GLN A 45 15.94 30.14 35.68
C GLN A 45 17.31 29.45 35.72
N ALA A 46 18.01 29.39 34.58
CA ALA A 46 19.42 29.82 34.45
C ALA A 46 19.87 29.82 32.97
N ARG A 47 20.85 30.69 32.66
CA ARG A 47 21.44 30.99 31.33
C ARG A 47 22.99 30.85 31.44
N PRO A 48 23.79 31.06 30.37
CA PRO A 48 24.77 30.16 29.70
C PRO A 48 26.24 30.52 30.10
N PRO A 49 27.37 30.37 29.34
CA PRO A 49 27.64 29.96 27.93
C PRO A 49 28.93 29.12 27.68
N ASP A 50 29.24 28.87 26.39
CA ASP A 50 30.59 28.94 25.72
C ASP A 50 30.60 27.99 24.48
N ALA A 51 30.65 28.48 23.23
CA ALA A 51 31.80 28.97 22.45
C ALA A 51 32.82 27.86 22.09
N PHE A 52 32.92 27.49 20.80
CA PHE A 52 34.17 27.09 20.11
C PHE A 52 33.94 26.87 18.59
N GLU A 53 34.49 27.79 17.79
CA GLU A 53 35.05 27.57 16.42
C GLU A 53 36.59 27.50 16.60
N PRO A 54 37.47 27.04 15.67
CA PRO A 54 37.34 27.11 14.20
C PRO A 54 37.99 25.92 13.42
N GLN A 55 37.93 25.93 12.07
CA GLN A 55 39.13 25.76 11.21
C GLN A 55 38.83 25.87 9.70
N ALA A 56 39.80 26.44 8.99
CA ALA A 56 39.85 26.71 7.56
C ALA A 56 40.91 25.82 6.86
N LEU A 57 40.83 25.71 5.52
CA LEU A 57 41.90 25.74 4.49
C LEU A 57 41.76 24.68 3.38
N SER A 58 41.68 25.12 2.12
CA SER A 58 42.67 24.86 1.03
C SER A 58 42.12 25.45 -0.28
N ALA A 59 42.70 26.52 -0.84
CA ALA A 59 43.83 26.54 -1.79
C ALA A 59 43.52 25.86 -3.13
N ALA A 60 43.29 26.70 -4.16
CA ALA A 60 43.17 26.33 -5.57
C ALA A 60 44.44 26.80 -6.30
N GLU A 61 45.01 25.92 -7.12
CA GLU A 61 46.12 26.23 -8.03
C GLU A 61 45.63 26.20 -9.48
N THR A 62 46.09 27.21 -10.23
CA THR A 62 45.84 27.46 -11.65
C THR A 62 47.19 27.39 -12.36
N ILE A 63 47.34 26.58 -13.42
CA ILE A 63 48.47 26.63 -14.37
C ILE A 63 47.91 26.31 -15.77
N VAL A 64 47.70 27.32 -16.62
CA VAL A 64 48.58 27.93 -17.65
C VAL A 64 48.59 27.16 -18.97
N ASP A 65 48.03 27.87 -19.94
CA ASP A 65 47.88 27.63 -21.37
C ASP A 65 49.22 27.88 -22.10
N THR A 66 49.56 27.03 -23.07
CA THR A 66 50.58 27.37 -24.09
C THR A 66 50.16 26.86 -25.46
N ASP A 67 49.88 27.86 -26.30
CA ASP A 67 49.55 27.80 -27.71
C ASP A 67 50.81 27.54 -28.55
N VAL A 68 50.84 26.41 -29.25
CA VAL A 68 51.77 26.13 -30.35
C VAL A 68 51.01 25.34 -31.41
N SER A 69 50.65 26.01 -32.52
CA SER A 69 50.04 25.38 -33.69
C SER A 69 51.08 24.73 -34.61
N PRO A 70 51.00 23.41 -34.88
CA PRO A 70 51.77 22.74 -35.92
C PRO A 70 50.86 22.27 -37.09
N PRO A 71 51.44 21.81 -38.21
CA PRO A 71 50.90 22.00 -39.55
C PRO A 71 49.71 21.07 -39.88
N SER A 72 48.89 21.52 -40.82
CA SER A 72 47.65 20.91 -41.29
C SER A 72 47.79 19.44 -41.66
N LEU A 73 47.26 18.59 -40.78
CA LEU A 73 47.02 17.17 -41.00
C LEU A 73 45.86 16.95 -41.99
N PRO A 74 45.86 15.84 -42.74
CA PRO A 74 44.70 15.42 -43.55
C PRO A 74 43.43 15.35 -42.68
N PRO A 75 42.23 15.58 -43.26
CA PRO A 75 41.00 15.66 -42.48
C PRO A 75 40.87 14.40 -41.61
N PRO A 76 40.66 14.56 -40.30
CA PRO A 76 40.49 13.42 -39.42
C PRO A 76 39.32 12.58 -39.94
N PRO A 77 39.35 11.24 -39.74
CA PRO A 77 38.14 10.44 -39.91
C PRO A 77 37.01 11.13 -39.13
N PRO A 78 35.77 11.09 -39.65
CA PRO A 78 34.64 11.71 -38.96
C PRO A 78 34.71 11.29 -37.49
N PRO A 79 34.57 12.24 -36.54
CA PRO A 79 34.63 11.91 -35.13
C PRO A 79 33.71 10.70 -34.91
N PRO A 80 34.11 9.68 -34.13
CA PRO A 80 33.20 8.61 -33.77
C PRO A 80 31.91 9.29 -33.36
N SER A 81 30.83 8.95 -34.07
CA SER A 81 29.50 9.50 -33.87
C SER A 81 29.36 9.74 -32.39
N SER A 82 29.21 11.00 -31.97
CA SER A 82 29.00 11.35 -30.57
C SER A 82 28.10 10.28 -29.99
N PRO A 83 28.49 9.59 -28.89
CA PRO A 83 27.71 8.48 -28.36
C PRO A 83 26.29 8.99 -28.33
N LEU A 84 25.41 8.33 -29.08
CA LEU A 84 23.97 8.61 -29.10
C LEU A 84 23.64 8.93 -27.66
N THR A 85 23.34 10.20 -27.37
CA THR A 85 23.13 10.68 -26.01
C THR A 85 22.18 9.69 -25.41
N SER A 86 22.69 8.78 -24.59
CA SER A 86 21.92 7.63 -24.14
C SER A 86 20.77 8.27 -23.42
N LEU A 87 19.57 8.12 -23.97
CA LEU A 87 18.34 8.59 -23.34
C LEU A 87 18.49 8.26 -21.86
N PRO A 88 18.30 9.22 -20.94
CA PRO A 88 18.56 9.01 -19.52
C PRO A 88 17.93 7.68 -19.14
N GLN A 89 18.82 6.71 -18.84
CA GLN A 89 18.41 5.34 -18.61
C GLN A 89 17.54 5.40 -17.36
N ARG A 90 16.27 5.02 -17.50
CA ARG A 90 15.39 4.87 -16.34
C ARG A 90 16.12 4.03 -15.31
N ILE A 91 16.18 4.52 -14.07
CA ILE A 91 16.63 3.70 -12.96
C ILE A 91 15.67 2.51 -12.94
N ALA A 92 16.20 1.31 -13.17
CA ALA A 92 15.41 0.11 -13.25
C ALA A 92 14.67 -0.11 -11.92
N PRO A 93 13.32 -0.03 -11.90
CA PRO A 93 12.55 -0.26 -10.68
C PRO A 93 12.66 -1.73 -10.29
N ARG A 94 12.72 -2.00 -8.99
CA ARG A 94 12.69 -3.37 -8.47
C ARG A 94 11.26 -3.91 -8.42
N ILE A 95 10.27 -3.02 -8.25
CA ILE A 95 8.85 -3.34 -8.21
C ILE A 95 8.09 -2.54 -9.29
N SER A 96 7.19 -3.18 -10.04
CA SER A 96 6.17 -2.46 -10.84
C SER A 96 4.78 -2.72 -10.25
N VAL A 97 4.07 -1.69 -9.82
CA VAL A 97 2.71 -1.81 -9.28
C VAL A 97 1.69 -1.45 -10.36
N VAL A 98 0.71 -2.32 -10.59
CA VAL A 98 -0.35 -2.13 -11.58
C VAL A 98 -1.62 -1.62 -10.91
N ALA A 99 -2.02 -0.39 -11.25
CA ALA A 99 -3.32 0.17 -10.88
C ALA A 99 -4.22 0.26 -12.11
N ILE A 100 -5.48 -0.13 -11.96
CA ILE A 100 -6.47 -0.14 -13.05
C ILE A 100 -7.59 0.83 -12.69
N TRP A 101 -7.97 1.67 -13.65
CA TRP A 101 -9.05 2.64 -13.49
C TRP A 101 -9.94 2.66 -14.73
N GLU A 102 -11.25 2.54 -14.55
CA GLU A 102 -12.20 2.62 -15.66
C GLU A 102 -12.96 3.96 -15.64
N GLY A 103 -13.00 4.63 -16.79
CA GLY A 103 -13.66 5.91 -16.98
C GLY A 103 -12.77 7.13 -16.75
N SER A 104 -13.41 8.29 -16.76
CA SER A 104 -12.77 9.62 -16.73
C SER A 104 -13.06 10.42 -15.45
N PHE A 105 -13.81 9.86 -14.51
CA PHE A 105 -14.21 10.60 -13.32
C PHE A 105 -12.99 10.89 -12.43
N PRO A 106 -12.75 12.17 -12.06
CA PRO A 106 -11.66 12.53 -11.18
C PRO A 106 -11.97 12.09 -9.75
N PHE A 107 -11.09 11.30 -9.14
CA PHE A 107 -11.15 11.03 -7.70
C PHE A 107 -10.14 11.93 -6.97
N PRO A 108 -10.56 12.84 -6.07
CA PRO A 108 -9.66 13.86 -5.51
C PRO A 108 -8.43 13.30 -4.80
N ALA A 109 -8.54 12.12 -4.18
CA ALA A 109 -7.41 11.47 -3.51
C ALA A 109 -6.30 10.99 -4.45
N LEU A 110 -6.57 10.89 -5.76
CA LEU A 110 -5.58 10.42 -6.74
C LEU A 110 -4.32 11.27 -6.76
N VAL A 111 -4.43 12.56 -6.46
CA VAL A 111 -3.26 13.44 -6.41
C VAL A 111 -2.24 12.97 -5.38
N ASN A 112 -2.70 12.49 -4.22
CA ASN A 112 -1.86 11.98 -3.16
C ASN A 112 -1.39 10.56 -3.45
N PHE A 113 -2.23 9.73 -4.07
CA PHE A 113 -1.83 8.41 -4.58
C PHE A 113 -0.63 8.55 -5.53
N PHE A 114 -0.75 9.36 -6.59
CA PHE A 114 0.35 9.57 -7.54
C PHE A 114 1.59 10.20 -6.90
N ALA A 115 1.42 11.18 -6.00
CA ALA A 115 2.53 11.79 -5.29
C ALA A 115 3.30 10.77 -4.44
N SER A 116 2.59 9.87 -3.74
CA SER A 116 3.21 8.83 -2.92
C SER A 116 4.00 7.80 -3.75
N PHE A 117 3.56 7.50 -4.98
CA PHE A 117 4.35 6.69 -5.90
C PHE A 117 5.60 7.43 -6.39
N ARG A 118 5.53 8.74 -6.71
CA ARG A 118 6.71 9.52 -7.12
C ARG A 118 7.80 9.52 -6.04
N ALA A 119 7.40 9.61 -4.77
CA ALA A 119 8.35 9.53 -3.66
C ALA A 119 9.15 8.22 -3.64
N ASN A 120 8.62 7.15 -4.24
CA ASN A 120 9.24 5.84 -4.35
C ASN A 120 9.94 5.57 -5.70
N ALA A 121 10.15 6.60 -6.53
CA ALA A 121 10.75 6.47 -7.87
C ALA A 121 12.06 5.64 -7.96
N PRO A 122 12.97 5.67 -6.98
CA PRO A 122 14.17 4.84 -7.03
C PRO A 122 13.92 3.33 -6.93
N THR A 123 12.75 2.91 -6.45
CA THR A 123 12.46 1.50 -6.12
C THR A 123 11.22 0.95 -6.82
N VAL A 124 10.23 1.80 -7.10
CA VAL A 124 8.90 1.40 -7.56
C VAL A 124 8.51 2.19 -8.79
N GLU A 125 7.97 1.49 -9.78
CA GLU A 125 7.24 2.06 -10.90
C GLU A 125 5.73 1.82 -10.71
N LEU A 126 4.92 2.83 -11.00
CA LEU A 126 3.47 2.70 -11.10
C LEU A 126 3.08 2.54 -12.57
N VAL A 127 2.45 1.43 -12.92
CA VAL A 127 1.83 1.21 -14.22
C VAL A 127 0.33 1.45 -14.08
N TRP A 128 -0.10 2.63 -14.50
CA TRP A 128 -1.50 3.03 -14.51
C TRP A 128 -2.17 2.64 -15.82
N ILE A 129 -3.16 1.76 -15.74
CA ILE A 129 -3.96 1.31 -16.86
C ILE A 129 -5.34 1.96 -16.78
N GLY A 130 -5.55 2.98 -17.61
CA GLY A 130 -6.86 3.57 -17.83
C GLY A 130 -7.67 2.76 -18.85
N ILE A 131 -8.92 2.45 -18.54
CA ILE A 131 -9.86 1.79 -19.45
C ILE A 131 -10.94 2.79 -19.84
N ARG A 132 -11.11 3.00 -21.15
CA ARG A 132 -12.23 3.78 -21.68
C ARG A 132 -13.52 3.00 -21.54
N LYS A 133 -14.57 3.65 -21.01
CA LYS A 133 -15.87 3.01 -20.83
C LYS A 133 -16.54 2.79 -22.20
N ASP A 134 -16.51 3.79 -23.06
CA ASP A 134 -16.92 3.71 -24.47
C ASP A 134 -15.78 4.12 -25.42
N GLU A 135 -15.84 3.74 -26.71
CA GLU A 135 -14.78 4.08 -27.69
C GLU A 135 -14.53 5.59 -27.84
N GLN A 136 -15.59 6.37 -27.60
CA GLN A 136 -15.59 7.83 -27.69
C GLN A 136 -15.11 8.50 -26.40
N ASP A 137 -15.04 7.76 -25.29
CA ASP A 137 -14.58 8.30 -24.02
C ASP A 137 -13.07 8.51 -24.03
N ALA A 138 -12.61 9.48 -23.24
CA ALA A 138 -11.21 9.59 -22.88
C ALA A 138 -10.94 8.74 -21.62
N CYS A 139 -9.72 8.20 -21.50
CA CYS A 139 -9.25 7.80 -20.17
C CYS A 139 -9.12 9.04 -19.28
N LEU A 140 -9.07 8.81 -17.96
CA LEU A 140 -8.69 9.85 -17.01
C LEU A 140 -7.41 10.56 -17.49
N ASP A 141 -7.49 11.88 -17.67
CA ASP A 141 -6.31 12.70 -17.89
C ASP A 141 -5.53 12.73 -16.57
N ILE A 142 -4.43 11.98 -16.52
CA ILE A 142 -3.60 11.93 -15.33
C ILE A 142 -2.57 13.06 -15.29
N GLY A 143 -2.40 13.84 -16.37
CA GLY A 143 -1.45 14.95 -16.43
C GLY A 143 -1.70 15.98 -15.31
N GLN A 144 -2.96 16.19 -14.96
CA GLN A 144 -3.39 17.06 -13.86
C GLN A 144 -2.92 16.59 -12.46
N TYR A 145 -2.78 15.28 -12.25
CA TYR A 145 -2.32 14.71 -10.97
C TYR A 145 -0.83 14.46 -10.97
N ALA A 146 -0.30 14.22 -12.16
CA ALA A 146 0.96 13.57 -12.29
C ALA A 146 2.12 14.46 -12.71
N THR A 147 1.83 15.75 -13.01
CA THR A 147 2.79 16.68 -13.63
C THR A 147 3.62 15.94 -14.69
N LEU A 148 2.93 15.10 -15.46
CA LEU A 148 3.57 14.37 -16.54
C LEU A 148 3.66 15.37 -17.66
N GLU A 149 4.84 15.96 -17.84
CA GLU A 149 5.28 16.10 -19.21
C GLU A 149 5.21 14.68 -19.76
N HIS A 150 4.30 14.39 -20.69
CA HIS A 150 3.89 13.05 -21.12
C HIS A 150 5.05 12.14 -21.60
N GLU A 151 6.27 12.66 -21.61
CA GLU A 151 7.50 12.05 -22.07
C GLU A 151 8.66 12.21 -21.09
N ASP A 152 8.44 12.66 -19.85
CA ASP A 152 9.52 12.74 -18.86
C ASP A 152 10.09 11.33 -18.62
N PRO A 153 11.28 11.02 -19.14
CA PRO A 153 11.86 9.69 -19.01
C PRO A 153 12.19 9.38 -17.56
N SER A 154 12.30 10.40 -16.70
CA SER A 154 12.60 10.28 -15.28
C SER A 154 11.37 9.95 -14.41
N SER A 155 10.16 10.02 -14.97
CA SER A 155 8.93 9.63 -14.25
C SER A 155 8.90 8.12 -14.04
N ASN A 156 8.68 7.70 -12.80
CA ASN A 156 8.39 6.31 -12.42
C ASN A 156 6.92 5.94 -12.62
N ILE A 157 6.12 6.79 -13.27
CA ILE A 157 4.70 6.53 -13.54
C ILE A 157 4.52 6.34 -15.04
N VAL A 158 4.05 5.14 -15.40
CA VAL A 158 3.74 4.73 -16.76
C VAL A 158 2.24 4.71 -16.96
N PHE A 159 1.75 5.47 -17.93
CA PHE A 159 0.34 5.51 -18.28
C PHE A 159 0.05 4.72 -19.55
N ARG A 160 -1.01 3.91 -19.52
CA ARG A 160 -1.57 3.22 -20.67
C ARG A 160 -3.08 3.44 -20.71
N CYS A 161 -3.56 4.06 -21.77
CA CYS A 161 -4.99 4.19 -22.03
C CYS A 161 -5.42 3.12 -23.02
N LEU A 162 -6.34 2.25 -22.62
CA LEU A 162 -6.85 1.14 -23.41
C LEU A 162 -8.36 1.31 -23.65
N THR A 163 -8.83 0.86 -24.81
CA THR A 163 -10.24 0.47 -24.96
C THR A 163 -10.55 -0.74 -24.07
N ARG A 164 -11.83 -0.94 -23.77
CA ARG A 164 -12.30 -2.19 -23.14
C ARG A 164 -11.92 -3.44 -23.97
N LEU A 165 -11.96 -3.34 -25.30
CA LEU A 165 -11.56 -4.43 -26.19
C LEU A 165 -10.06 -4.75 -26.09
N GLU A 166 -9.18 -3.74 -26.08
CA GLU A 166 -7.74 -3.93 -25.91
C GLU A 166 -7.42 -4.54 -24.53
N TYR A 167 -8.09 -4.06 -23.47
CA TYR A 167 -7.94 -4.59 -22.12
C TYR A 167 -8.27 -6.09 -22.06
N TRP A 168 -9.44 -6.51 -22.56
CA TRP A 168 -9.82 -7.93 -22.55
C TRP A 168 -9.06 -8.77 -23.57
N THR A 169 -8.61 -8.17 -24.67
CA THR A 169 -7.71 -8.82 -25.62
C THR A 169 -6.38 -9.18 -24.97
N ALA A 170 -5.80 -8.30 -24.13
CA ALA A 170 -4.58 -8.62 -23.39
C ALA A 170 -4.78 -9.83 -22.46
N HIS A 171 -5.92 -9.90 -21.77
CA HIS A 171 -6.28 -11.05 -20.92
C HIS A 171 -6.36 -12.34 -21.76
N ARG A 172 -7.13 -12.30 -22.86
CA ARG A 172 -7.24 -13.43 -23.79
C ARG A 172 -5.86 -13.89 -24.27
N GLU A 173 -5.04 -13.00 -24.81
CA GLU A 173 -3.74 -13.40 -25.38
C GLU A 173 -2.82 -14.02 -24.33
N TYR A 174 -2.84 -13.52 -23.10
CA TYR A 174 -2.12 -14.14 -21.99
C TYR A 174 -2.62 -15.57 -21.72
N PHE A 175 -3.90 -15.75 -21.41
CA PHE A 175 -4.41 -17.06 -21.02
C PHE A 175 -4.44 -18.06 -22.18
N CYS A 176 -4.79 -17.64 -23.39
CA CYS A 176 -4.80 -18.51 -24.55
C CYS A 176 -3.41 -18.99 -24.99
N ARG A 177 -2.35 -18.24 -24.67
CA ARG A 177 -0.98 -18.74 -24.83
C ARG A 177 -0.69 -19.89 -23.86
N GLN A 178 -1.21 -19.84 -22.63
CA GLN A 178 -1.05 -20.91 -21.64
C GLN A 178 -1.90 -22.14 -22.00
N TRP A 179 -3.16 -21.92 -22.40
CA TRP A 179 -4.11 -22.98 -22.75
C TRP A 179 -3.92 -23.53 -24.17
N LYS A 180 -3.14 -22.84 -25.00
CA LYS A 180 -2.90 -23.16 -26.43
C LYS A 180 -4.17 -23.11 -27.28
N CYS A 181 -4.97 -22.06 -27.11
CA CYS A 181 -6.23 -21.87 -27.84
C CYS A 181 -6.04 -21.85 -29.36
N SER A 182 -7.00 -22.41 -30.10
CA SER A 182 -7.25 -22.18 -31.53
C SER A 182 -7.74 -20.75 -31.81
N ALA A 183 -7.90 -20.41 -33.09
CA ALA A 183 -8.46 -19.12 -33.48
C ALA A 183 -9.93 -18.95 -33.05
N GLU A 184 -10.71 -20.03 -33.11
CA GLU A 184 -12.11 -20.08 -32.69
C GLU A 184 -12.23 -19.97 -31.17
N GLU A 185 -11.42 -20.74 -30.43
CA GLU A 185 -11.37 -20.74 -28.96
C GLU A 185 -10.98 -19.36 -28.41
N ARG A 186 -10.08 -18.64 -29.11
CA ARG A 186 -9.71 -17.25 -28.76
C ARG A 186 -10.93 -16.32 -28.76
N GLN A 187 -11.82 -16.46 -29.74
CA GLN A 187 -13.01 -15.60 -29.80
C GLN A 187 -13.98 -15.95 -28.66
N GLU A 188 -14.22 -17.23 -28.43
CA GLU A 188 -15.06 -17.70 -27.32
C GLU A 188 -14.57 -17.19 -25.96
N VAL A 189 -13.26 -17.28 -25.70
CA VAL A 189 -12.65 -16.76 -24.47
C VAL A 189 -12.83 -15.25 -24.34
N LEU A 190 -12.67 -14.48 -25.42
CA LEU A 190 -12.90 -13.03 -25.40
C LEU A 190 -14.35 -12.69 -25.06
N ASP A 191 -15.29 -13.40 -25.68
CA ASP A 191 -16.72 -13.18 -25.46
C ASP A 191 -17.08 -13.40 -23.99
N VAL A 192 -16.53 -14.47 -23.38
CA VAL A 192 -16.71 -14.74 -21.94
C VAL A 192 -16.07 -13.66 -21.05
N PHE A 193 -14.87 -13.16 -21.39
CA PHE A 193 -14.29 -12.02 -20.65
C PHE A 193 -15.18 -10.78 -20.69
N MET A 194 -15.70 -10.45 -21.87
CA MET A 194 -16.56 -9.29 -22.05
C MET A 194 -17.91 -9.45 -21.36
N GLU A 195 -18.51 -10.63 -21.41
CA GLU A 195 -19.76 -10.95 -20.70
C GLU A 195 -19.60 -10.75 -19.19
N ARG A 196 -18.47 -11.17 -18.63
CA ARG A 196 -18.19 -11.08 -17.19
C ARG A 196 -17.75 -9.68 -16.73
N ASN A 197 -17.49 -8.75 -17.64
CA ASN A 197 -17.02 -7.40 -17.32
C ASN A 197 -17.91 -6.69 -16.29
N ASP A 198 -19.23 -6.84 -16.43
CA ASP A 198 -20.19 -6.13 -15.59
C ASP A 198 -20.26 -6.72 -14.18
N MET A 199 -19.85 -7.98 -14.02
CA MET A 199 -19.67 -8.62 -12.71
C MET A 199 -18.34 -8.21 -12.05
N ASP A 200 -17.35 -7.84 -12.84
CA ASP A 200 -16.02 -7.42 -12.39
C ASP A 200 -15.87 -5.89 -12.30
N ARG A 201 -16.79 -5.23 -11.59
CA ARG A 201 -16.83 -3.76 -11.52
C ARG A 201 -15.53 -3.16 -10.97
N ASN A 202 -14.85 -3.86 -10.08
CA ASN A 202 -13.59 -3.43 -9.45
C ASN A 202 -12.34 -3.99 -10.15
N LYS A 203 -12.50 -4.70 -11.27
CA LYS A 203 -11.41 -5.36 -12.03
C LYS A 203 -10.57 -6.31 -11.18
N SER A 204 -11.15 -6.94 -10.16
CA SER A 204 -10.48 -7.75 -9.15
C SER A 204 -10.37 -9.23 -9.52
N LEU A 205 -11.21 -9.74 -10.43
CA LEU A 205 -11.22 -11.16 -10.81
C LEU A 205 -9.89 -11.70 -11.37
N TYR A 206 -9.04 -10.82 -11.92
CA TYR A 206 -7.76 -11.21 -12.52
C TYR A 206 -6.55 -10.61 -11.82
N ARG A 207 -6.75 -10.14 -10.57
CA ARG A 207 -5.77 -9.37 -9.81
C ARG A 207 -4.41 -10.07 -9.68
N ILE A 208 -4.38 -11.39 -9.39
CA ILE A 208 -3.13 -12.16 -9.25
C ILE A 208 -2.43 -12.51 -10.57
N TRP A 209 -2.98 -12.10 -11.73
CA TRP A 209 -2.33 -12.25 -13.04
C TRP A 209 -1.98 -10.92 -13.72
N ARG A 210 -2.36 -9.76 -13.15
CA ARG A 210 -2.21 -8.44 -13.80
C ARG A 210 -0.79 -8.21 -14.33
N GLY A 211 0.26 -8.47 -13.55
CA GLY A 211 1.63 -8.26 -14.01
C GLY A 211 2.08 -9.21 -15.12
N TYR A 212 1.45 -10.38 -15.26
CA TYR A 212 1.73 -11.29 -16.37
C TYR A 212 0.95 -10.92 -17.63
N ILE A 213 -0.30 -10.50 -17.47
CA ILE A 213 -1.16 -10.01 -18.55
C ILE A 213 -0.58 -8.74 -19.18
N PHE A 214 -0.10 -7.82 -18.35
CA PHE A 214 0.45 -6.54 -18.76
C PHE A 214 1.98 -6.49 -18.72
N ARG A 215 2.65 -7.64 -18.89
CA ARG A 215 4.11 -7.74 -18.81
C ARG A 215 4.83 -6.73 -19.71
N ASP A 216 4.30 -6.50 -20.90
CA ASP A 216 4.89 -5.58 -21.89
C ASP A 216 4.78 -4.10 -21.47
N PHE A 217 4.01 -3.80 -20.42
CA PHE A 217 3.91 -2.45 -19.84
C PHE A 217 4.81 -2.25 -18.62
N LEU A 218 5.33 -3.34 -18.04
CA LEU A 218 6.25 -3.28 -16.90
C LEU A 218 7.68 -3.04 -17.40
N HIS A 219 8.52 -2.47 -16.55
CA HIS A 219 9.96 -2.43 -16.82
C HIS A 219 10.55 -3.86 -16.94
N SER A 220 11.46 -4.09 -17.87
CA SER A 220 11.99 -5.44 -18.16
C SER A 220 12.86 -6.02 -17.03
N GLU A 221 13.41 -5.15 -16.17
CA GLU A 221 14.22 -5.53 -15.01
C GLU A 221 13.41 -5.68 -13.71
N THR A 222 12.09 -5.51 -13.78
CA THR A 222 11.21 -5.66 -12.64
C THR A 222 11.32 -7.07 -12.04
N GLN A 223 11.65 -7.14 -10.75
CA GLN A 223 11.80 -8.40 -10.01
C GLN A 223 10.48 -8.83 -9.35
N TRP A 224 9.63 -7.86 -9.07
CA TRP A 224 8.36 -8.02 -8.39
C TRP A 224 7.32 -7.17 -9.08
N TRP A 225 6.11 -7.68 -9.25
CA TRP A 225 5.00 -6.83 -9.61
C TRP A 225 3.96 -6.86 -8.49
N GLY A 226 3.19 -5.79 -8.36
CA GLY A 226 2.09 -5.73 -7.41
C GLY A 226 0.84 -5.10 -8.01
N TRP A 227 -0.20 -4.99 -7.21
CA TRP A 227 -1.38 -4.17 -7.51
C TRP A 227 -1.60 -3.21 -6.37
N ALA A 228 -2.25 -2.08 -6.64
CA ALA A 228 -2.74 -1.19 -5.60
C ALA A 228 -4.17 -0.76 -5.91
N ASP A 229 -5.01 -0.68 -4.87
CA ASP A 229 -6.24 0.10 -4.94
C ASP A 229 -5.90 1.59 -4.85
N VAL A 230 -6.68 2.44 -5.51
CA VAL A 230 -6.34 3.87 -5.65
C VAL A 230 -6.70 4.71 -4.43
N ASP A 231 -7.35 4.12 -3.44
CA ASP A 231 -7.70 4.70 -2.13
C ASP A 231 -6.62 4.40 -1.08
N THR A 232 -5.37 4.36 -1.53
CA THR A 232 -4.18 4.12 -0.71
C THR A 232 -3.19 5.27 -0.79
N PHE A 233 -2.36 5.41 0.24
CA PHE A 233 -1.18 6.27 0.24
C PHE A 233 0.05 5.41 0.48
N MET A 234 0.99 5.41 -0.45
CA MET A 234 2.20 4.60 -0.32
C MET A 234 3.15 5.18 0.72
N GLY A 235 3.65 4.33 1.60
CA GLY A 235 4.77 4.62 2.48
C GLY A 235 6.11 4.39 1.77
N SER A 236 7.16 4.12 2.54
CA SER A 236 8.50 3.90 1.99
C SER A 236 8.73 2.43 1.65
N PHE A 237 8.82 2.12 0.37
CA PHE A 237 9.22 0.79 -0.09
C PHE A 237 10.69 0.51 0.21
N GLN A 238 11.54 1.54 0.25
CA GLN A 238 12.97 1.38 0.52
C GLN A 238 13.22 0.81 1.92
N SER A 239 12.48 1.28 2.93
CA SER A 239 12.66 0.87 4.33
C SER A 239 11.73 -0.26 4.76
N GLN A 240 10.54 -0.36 4.18
CA GLN A 240 9.49 -1.28 4.67
C GLN A 240 9.28 -2.53 3.82
N PHE A 241 9.70 -2.56 2.55
CA PHE A 241 9.65 -3.80 1.77
C PHE A 241 10.77 -4.77 2.24
N PRO A 242 10.52 -6.09 2.35
CA PRO A 242 11.46 -7.05 2.94
C PRO A 242 12.59 -7.44 1.98
N TRP A 243 13.37 -6.47 1.52
CA TRP A 243 14.35 -6.64 0.44
C TRP A 243 15.42 -7.71 0.68
N ASP A 244 15.71 -7.99 1.95
CA ASP A 244 16.73 -8.96 2.40
C ASP A 244 16.27 -10.41 2.22
N VAL A 245 14.96 -10.67 2.29
CA VAL A 245 14.40 -12.03 2.22
C VAL A 245 13.40 -12.23 1.10
N ALA A 246 12.96 -11.15 0.44
CA ALA A 246 11.91 -11.21 -0.58
C ALA A 246 12.20 -12.28 -1.64
N SER A 247 13.45 -12.40 -2.11
CA SER A 247 13.86 -13.33 -3.17
C SER A 247 13.54 -14.81 -2.90
N ASP A 248 13.26 -15.17 -1.65
CA ASP A 248 13.02 -16.53 -1.18
C ASP A 248 11.52 -16.90 -1.19
N TYR A 249 10.66 -15.96 -1.55
CA TYR A 249 9.21 -16.12 -1.60
C TYR A 249 8.64 -15.86 -2.99
N ASP A 250 7.46 -16.41 -3.28
CA ASP A 250 6.70 -16.13 -4.51
C ASP A 250 5.77 -14.93 -4.33
N VAL A 251 5.17 -14.82 -3.13
CA VAL A 251 4.14 -13.83 -2.81
C VAL A 251 4.49 -13.10 -1.50
N ILE A 252 4.51 -11.79 -1.52
CA ILE A 252 4.54 -10.97 -0.30
C ILE A 252 3.14 -10.43 -0.08
N ILE A 253 2.61 -10.67 1.12
CA ILE A 253 1.24 -10.34 1.50
C ILE A 253 1.30 -9.26 2.58
N PRO A 254 1.07 -7.99 2.20
CA PRO A 254 0.91 -6.93 3.15
C PRO A 254 -0.46 -7.10 3.86
N ALA A 255 -0.51 -7.75 5.03
CA ALA A 255 -1.76 -7.98 5.75
C ALA A 255 -1.53 -8.01 7.27
N HIS A 256 -2.51 -7.54 8.05
CA HIS A 256 -2.53 -7.76 9.50
C HIS A 256 -2.32 -9.25 9.78
N THR A 257 -1.41 -9.60 10.69
CA THR A 257 -1.32 -10.97 11.19
C THR A 257 -2.36 -11.16 12.26
N ASP A 258 -3.62 -11.27 11.84
CA ASP A 258 -4.57 -12.00 12.64
C ASP A 258 -4.33 -13.47 12.37
N SER A 259 -4.89 -14.30 13.21
CA SER A 259 -4.88 -15.73 13.01
C SER A 259 -5.58 -16.15 11.70
N MET A 260 -6.32 -15.25 11.03
CA MET A 260 -6.86 -15.44 9.69
C MET A 260 -5.85 -14.99 8.63
N LEU A 261 -5.56 -15.82 7.65
CA LEU A 261 -4.57 -15.52 6.62
C LEU A 261 -5.28 -15.11 5.32
N TYR A 262 -4.92 -13.94 4.79
CA TYR A 262 -5.59 -13.38 3.63
C TYR A 262 -4.70 -12.48 2.77
N LEU A 263 -4.79 -12.66 1.45
CA LEU A 263 -4.29 -11.77 0.41
C LEU A 263 -5.25 -10.60 0.22
N ARG A 264 -4.91 -9.48 0.84
CA ARG A 264 -5.68 -8.24 0.79
C ARG A 264 -5.86 -7.71 -0.64
N GLY A 265 -7.05 -7.17 -0.91
CA GLY A 265 -7.37 -6.56 -2.20
C GLY A 265 -6.57 -5.33 -2.57
N HIS A 266 -6.14 -4.57 -1.57
CA HIS A 266 -5.62 -3.22 -1.75
C HIS A 266 -4.13 -3.14 -2.03
N LEU A 267 -3.32 -4.14 -1.62
CA LEU A 267 -1.92 -4.24 -1.99
C LEU A 267 -1.42 -5.69 -1.86
N GLY A 268 -0.64 -6.15 -2.83
CA GLY A 268 0.04 -7.44 -2.79
C GLY A 268 1.13 -7.51 -3.85
N PHE A 269 2.12 -8.38 -3.65
CA PHE A 269 3.26 -8.49 -4.55
C PHE A 269 3.52 -9.94 -4.93
N ILE A 270 3.81 -10.15 -6.20
CA ILE A 270 4.12 -11.45 -6.81
C ILE A 270 5.44 -11.32 -7.56
N GLN A 271 6.31 -12.32 -7.37
CA GLN A 271 7.60 -12.37 -8.04
C GLN A 271 7.43 -12.57 -9.56
N THR A 272 8.27 -11.93 -10.38
CA THR A 272 8.17 -12.01 -11.85
C THR A 272 8.75 -13.29 -12.46
N ARG A 273 9.22 -14.24 -11.64
CA ARG A 273 9.84 -15.49 -12.11
C ARG A 273 8.86 -16.37 -12.87
N ALA A 274 9.35 -17.09 -13.87
CA ALA A 274 8.54 -18.01 -14.67
C ALA A 274 7.96 -19.16 -13.83
N GLU A 275 8.69 -19.61 -12.81
CA GLU A 275 8.24 -20.62 -11.86
C GLU A 275 7.06 -20.12 -11.02
N THR A 276 7.10 -18.86 -10.59
CA THR A 276 6.01 -18.22 -9.84
C THR A 276 4.77 -18.05 -10.72
N GLU A 277 4.93 -17.60 -11.97
CA GLU A 277 3.84 -17.55 -12.95
C GLU A 277 3.20 -18.92 -13.18
N PHE A 278 4.02 -19.94 -13.39
CA PHE A 278 3.54 -21.32 -13.56
C PHE A 278 2.70 -21.77 -12.36
N ARG A 279 3.16 -21.49 -11.13
CA ARG A 279 2.43 -21.81 -9.91
C ARG A 279 1.11 -21.05 -9.81
N MET A 280 1.07 -19.75 -10.14
CA MET A 280 -0.17 -18.96 -10.15
C MET A 280 -1.19 -19.52 -11.16
N ASN A 281 -0.72 -20.04 -12.30
CA ASN A 281 -1.58 -20.70 -13.30
C ASN A 281 -2.07 -22.10 -12.89
N LEU A 282 -1.72 -22.60 -11.69
CA LEU A 282 -2.31 -23.82 -11.14
C LEU A 282 -3.69 -23.58 -10.51
N TYR A 283 -4.15 -22.33 -10.40
CA TYR A 283 -5.47 -22.00 -9.87
C TYR A 283 -6.57 -22.69 -10.69
N ASP A 284 -7.42 -23.48 -10.04
CA ASP A 284 -8.32 -24.42 -10.73
C ASP A 284 -9.26 -23.75 -11.74
N ASN A 285 -9.70 -22.52 -11.47
CA ASN A 285 -10.60 -21.78 -12.36
C ASN A 285 -9.88 -21.15 -13.56
N MET A 286 -8.55 -21.04 -13.54
CA MET A 286 -7.76 -20.40 -14.61
C MET A 286 -6.71 -21.34 -15.23
N ARG A 287 -6.61 -22.58 -14.76
CA ARG A 287 -5.63 -23.57 -15.25
C ARG A 287 -5.91 -24.06 -16.67
N SER A 288 -7.18 -24.03 -17.10
CA SER A 288 -7.61 -24.41 -18.45
C SER A 288 -8.75 -23.52 -18.94
N MET A 289 -8.94 -23.49 -20.26
CA MET A 289 -10.10 -22.83 -20.88
C MET A 289 -11.42 -23.39 -20.36
N ASP A 290 -11.55 -24.71 -20.26
CA ASP A 290 -12.74 -25.38 -19.68
C ASP A 290 -13.01 -24.92 -18.23
N GLY A 291 -11.96 -24.83 -17.40
CA GLY A 291 -12.06 -24.30 -16.04
C GLY A 291 -12.55 -22.86 -16.03
N PHE A 292 -11.98 -22.02 -16.89
CA PHE A 292 -12.36 -20.62 -17.02
C PHE A 292 -13.82 -20.46 -17.45
N ILE A 293 -14.27 -21.21 -18.46
CA ILE A 293 -15.62 -21.08 -19.01
C ILE A 293 -16.65 -21.65 -18.02
N HIS A 294 -16.40 -22.82 -17.43
CA HIS A 294 -17.46 -23.58 -16.74
C HIS A 294 -17.41 -23.55 -15.21
N ARG A 295 -16.29 -23.18 -14.58
CA ARG A 295 -16.15 -23.24 -13.10
C ARG A 295 -16.27 -21.88 -12.42
N HIS A 296 -16.27 -20.80 -13.18
CA HIS A 296 -16.41 -19.48 -12.60
C HIS A 296 -17.84 -19.26 -12.12
N LYS A 297 -18.00 -18.77 -10.88
CA LYS A 297 -19.29 -18.54 -10.23
C LYS A 297 -19.90 -17.21 -10.69
N ASP A 298 -21.24 -17.15 -10.73
CA ASP A 298 -22.00 -15.98 -11.24
C ASP A 298 -22.06 -14.77 -10.29
N ALA A 299 -21.38 -14.80 -9.13
CA ALA A 299 -21.42 -13.71 -8.15
C ALA A 299 -20.12 -13.58 -7.35
N TYR A 300 -19.24 -12.69 -7.78
CA TYR A 300 -18.04 -12.27 -7.05
C TYR A 300 -18.16 -10.81 -6.65
N TRP A 301 -18.81 -10.55 -5.50
CA TRP A 301 -18.59 -9.30 -4.81
C TRP A 301 -17.50 -9.57 -3.76
N CYS A 302 -16.25 -9.23 -4.09
CA CYS A 302 -15.06 -9.32 -3.22
C CYS A 302 -14.65 -10.74 -2.76
N ALA A 303 -15.41 -11.78 -3.12
CA ALA A 303 -15.12 -13.17 -2.73
C ALA A 303 -13.85 -13.73 -3.39
N GLU A 304 -13.40 -13.13 -4.49
CA GLU A 304 -12.19 -13.53 -5.22
C GLU A 304 -10.93 -13.33 -4.40
N GLU A 305 -10.87 -12.29 -3.57
CA GLU A 305 -9.73 -12.07 -2.68
C GLU A 305 -9.57 -13.26 -1.73
N ALA A 306 -10.68 -13.82 -1.24
CA ALA A 306 -10.67 -15.00 -0.37
C ALA A 306 -10.30 -16.27 -1.11
N GLU A 307 -10.78 -16.43 -2.33
CA GLU A 307 -10.41 -17.57 -3.17
C GLU A 307 -8.92 -17.54 -3.53
N PHE A 308 -8.37 -16.38 -3.89
CA PHE A 308 -6.94 -16.23 -4.16
C PHE A 308 -6.09 -16.43 -2.91
N SER A 309 -6.56 -15.93 -1.76
CA SER A 309 -5.95 -16.19 -0.46
C SER A 309 -5.87 -17.67 -0.18
N ALA A 310 -7.00 -18.37 -0.24
CA ALA A 310 -7.08 -19.80 -0.04
C ALA A 310 -6.16 -20.55 -1.01
N PHE A 311 -6.16 -20.17 -2.29
CA PHE A 311 -5.30 -20.77 -3.30
C PHE A 311 -3.82 -20.60 -2.98
N VAL A 312 -3.35 -19.36 -2.77
CA VAL A 312 -1.93 -19.06 -2.47
C VAL A 312 -1.49 -19.74 -1.18
N ILE A 313 -2.27 -19.61 -0.12
CA ILE A 313 -1.89 -20.09 1.21
C ILE A 313 -1.97 -21.61 1.31
N ARG A 314 -2.96 -22.26 0.67
CA ARG A 314 -3.14 -23.71 0.78
C ARG A 314 -2.34 -24.52 -0.25
N THR A 315 -1.82 -23.90 -1.31
CA THR A 315 -1.04 -24.60 -2.34
C THR A 315 0.42 -24.79 -1.90
N PRO A 316 0.87 -26.03 -1.60
CA PRO A 316 2.19 -26.24 -0.97
C PRO A 316 3.39 -25.79 -1.80
N SER A 317 3.23 -25.67 -3.12
CA SER A 317 4.29 -25.22 -4.03
C SER A 317 4.46 -23.70 -4.10
N ILE A 318 3.55 -22.92 -3.49
CA ILE A 318 3.61 -21.46 -3.46
C ILE A 318 4.16 -21.03 -2.10
N SER A 319 5.32 -20.37 -2.13
CA SER A 319 5.94 -19.74 -0.96
C SER A 319 5.38 -18.34 -0.74
N PHE A 320 5.12 -17.96 0.51
CA PHE A 320 4.59 -16.63 0.82
C PHE A 320 5.16 -16.09 2.12
N LEU A 321 5.09 -14.77 2.28
CA LEU A 321 5.47 -14.06 3.50
C LEU A 321 4.44 -12.97 3.80
N THR A 322 3.83 -12.99 4.98
CA THR A 322 3.00 -11.88 5.46
C THR A 322 3.89 -10.79 6.05
N LEU A 323 3.54 -9.53 5.82
CA LEU A 323 4.20 -8.41 6.49
C LEU A 323 3.36 -7.96 7.68
N PRO A 324 3.99 -7.64 8.82
CA PRO A 324 3.28 -7.33 10.04
C PRO A 324 2.43 -6.06 9.97
N TYR A 325 1.39 -6.00 10.80
CA TYR A 325 0.35 -4.97 10.76
C TYR A 325 0.86 -3.52 10.87
N HIS A 326 1.84 -3.25 11.73
CA HIS A 326 2.36 -1.88 11.83
C HIS A 326 3.06 -1.42 10.54
N LEU A 327 3.41 -2.36 9.65
CA LEU A 327 3.90 -2.09 8.30
C LEU A 327 2.78 -2.00 7.29
N VAL A 328 1.56 -2.44 7.63
CA VAL A 328 0.49 -2.69 6.69
C VAL A 328 -0.85 -2.60 7.41
N GLU A 329 -1.60 -1.55 7.11
CA GLU A 329 -2.96 -1.34 7.65
C GLU A 329 -2.87 -0.91 9.14
N LEU A 330 -3.50 0.18 9.55
CA LEU A 330 -3.25 0.80 10.86
C LEU A 330 -4.60 0.99 11.58
N GLY A 331 -4.74 0.32 12.72
CA GLY A 331 -5.88 0.23 13.68
C GLY A 331 -7.34 0.26 13.19
N PHE A 332 -8.09 -0.86 13.25
CA PHE A 332 -9.56 -0.94 13.03
C PHE A 332 -10.45 -0.83 14.28
N ASP A 333 -9.93 -0.62 15.49
CA ASP A 333 -10.83 -0.39 16.62
C ASP A 333 -11.28 1.08 16.64
N ALA A 334 -12.50 1.33 16.18
CA ALA A 334 -13.21 2.61 16.22
C ALA A 334 -13.26 3.28 17.62
N ARG A 335 -12.81 2.58 18.68
CA ARG A 335 -12.74 3.10 20.05
C ARG A 335 -11.33 3.30 20.59
N SER A 336 -10.28 3.08 19.79
CA SER A 336 -8.90 3.35 20.21
C SER A 336 -8.46 4.78 19.82
N PRO A 337 -8.08 5.64 20.79
CA PRO A 337 -7.49 6.96 20.51
C PRO A 337 -6.17 6.91 19.72
N ALA A 338 -5.57 5.72 19.52
CA ALA A 338 -4.33 5.48 18.80
C ALA A 338 -4.51 5.12 17.31
N THR A 339 -5.64 5.47 16.70
CA THR A 339 -5.95 5.18 15.28
C THR A 339 -5.57 6.28 14.30
N ALA A 340 -4.94 7.37 14.76
CA ALA A 340 -4.55 8.46 13.86
C ALA A 340 -3.45 7.99 12.88
N LEU A 341 -3.71 8.23 11.59
CA LEU A 341 -2.82 7.88 10.49
C LEU A 341 -2.17 9.13 9.94
N PHE A 342 -0.89 9.06 9.64
CA PHE A 342 -0.12 10.21 9.18
C PHE A 342 0.56 9.88 7.85
N ALA A 343 0.44 10.77 6.88
CA ALA A 343 1.07 10.65 5.58
C ALA A 343 1.85 11.92 5.25
N SER A 344 3.05 11.74 4.71
CA SER A 344 3.90 12.80 4.19
C SER A 344 4.54 12.33 2.89
N PRO A 345 5.13 13.24 2.08
CA PRO A 345 5.92 12.82 0.93
C PRO A 345 7.07 11.85 1.26
N SER A 346 7.50 11.79 2.52
CA SER A 346 8.61 10.92 2.96
C SER A 346 8.17 9.54 3.44
N GLY A 347 6.88 9.30 3.68
CA GLY A 347 6.39 8.04 4.23
C GLY A 347 5.01 8.11 4.87
N ALA A 348 4.54 6.95 5.30
CA ALA A 348 3.27 6.72 5.99
C ALA A 348 3.52 6.21 7.41
N TYR A 349 2.73 6.66 8.39
CA TYR A 349 2.97 6.40 9.80
C TYR A 349 1.68 6.21 10.61
N ALA A 350 1.78 5.49 11.73
CA ALA A 350 0.77 5.41 12.79
C ALA A 350 1.36 5.76 14.14
N LEU A 351 0.51 6.19 15.07
CA LEU A 351 0.87 6.21 16.49
C LEU A 351 1.06 4.81 17.03
N SER A 352 2.14 4.59 17.76
CA SER A 352 2.33 3.36 18.51
C SER A 352 1.39 3.33 19.72
N PRO A 353 0.54 2.30 19.87
CA PRO A 353 -0.38 2.18 21.00
C PRO A 353 0.34 1.96 22.33
N SER A 354 1.55 1.38 22.32
CA SER A 354 2.25 0.95 23.54
C SER A 354 3.02 2.08 24.24
N HIS A 355 3.39 3.14 23.51
CA HIS A 355 4.30 4.17 24.02
C HIS A 355 3.90 5.61 23.70
N SER A 356 2.73 5.82 23.08
CA SER A 356 2.24 7.18 22.85
C SER A 356 1.58 7.73 24.12
N PRO A 357 1.95 8.94 24.57
CA PRO A 357 1.20 9.60 25.63
C PRO A 357 -0.27 9.75 25.18
N PRO A 358 -1.25 9.79 26.10
CA PRO A 358 -2.63 10.09 25.74
C PRO A 358 -2.64 11.44 25.01
N LEU A 359 -2.95 11.42 23.73
CA LEU A 359 -3.07 12.64 22.94
C LEU A 359 -4.41 13.32 23.27
N PRO A 360 -4.47 14.66 23.24
CA PRO A 360 -5.73 15.38 23.29
C PRO A 360 -6.74 14.82 22.28
N ALA A 361 -8.02 14.83 22.66
CA ALA A 361 -9.09 14.47 21.73
C ALA A 361 -9.18 15.49 20.59
N PHE A 362 -9.73 15.06 19.45
CA PHE A 362 -10.09 15.96 18.37
C PHE A 362 -11.03 17.07 18.89
N PRO A 363 -10.89 18.34 18.44
CA PRO A 363 -10.01 18.85 17.38
C PRO A 363 -8.62 19.32 17.84
N ASP A 364 -8.22 19.03 19.07
CA ASP A 364 -6.97 19.52 19.68
C ASP A 364 -5.79 18.55 19.51
N PHE A 365 -5.86 17.63 18.52
CA PHE A 365 -4.79 16.69 18.24
C PHE A 365 -3.49 17.44 17.98
N PRO A 366 -2.40 17.05 18.64
CA PRO A 366 -1.21 17.85 18.58
C PRO A 366 -0.45 17.50 17.32
N LEU A 367 0.06 18.54 16.66
CA LEU A 367 0.81 18.37 15.43
C LEU A 367 2.09 17.59 15.68
N LEU A 368 2.42 16.63 14.80
CA LEU A 368 3.62 15.82 14.90
C LEU A 368 4.68 16.28 13.90
N ALA A 369 5.93 16.39 14.34
CA ALA A 369 7.08 16.65 13.48
C ALA A 369 7.48 15.38 12.71
N LEU A 370 6.75 15.06 11.64
CA LEU A 370 7.01 13.86 10.84
C LEU A 370 8.39 13.87 10.19
N PRO A 371 9.02 12.70 9.98
CA PRO A 371 10.31 12.62 9.30
C PRO A 371 10.27 13.20 7.88
N SER A 372 11.30 13.96 7.53
CA SER A 372 11.49 14.51 6.19
C SER A 372 12.24 13.56 5.23
N ALA A 373 12.58 12.37 5.71
CA ALA A 373 13.23 11.32 4.94
C ALA A 373 12.75 9.94 5.45
N PRO A 374 12.74 8.92 4.58
CA PRO A 374 12.46 7.55 4.99
C PRO A 374 13.40 7.07 6.09
N SER A 375 12.93 6.12 6.92
CA SER A 375 13.82 5.47 7.89
C SER A 375 14.89 4.61 7.18
N SER A 376 15.93 4.24 7.91
CA SER A 376 16.89 3.25 7.42
C SER A 376 16.24 1.87 7.29
N PHE A 377 16.66 1.10 6.29
CA PHE A 377 16.26 -0.29 6.17
C PHE A 377 16.57 -1.09 7.45
N VAL A 378 15.59 -1.86 7.91
CA VAL A 378 15.72 -2.80 9.03
C VAL A 378 15.55 -4.22 8.49
N PRO A 379 16.46 -5.16 8.79
CA PRO A 379 16.32 -6.56 8.39
C PRO A 379 14.96 -7.13 8.79
N THR A 380 14.40 -7.98 7.94
CA THR A 380 13.09 -8.59 8.18
C THR A 380 13.17 -9.60 9.33
N PHE A 381 14.25 -10.37 9.41
CA PHE A 381 14.46 -11.35 10.47
C PHE A 381 15.68 -11.02 11.32
N SER A 382 15.51 -11.03 12.64
CA SER A 382 16.59 -10.86 13.60
C SER A 382 17.18 -12.22 14.02
N ALA A 383 18.42 -12.24 14.50
CA ALA A 383 19.01 -13.46 15.07
C ALA A 383 18.27 -13.96 16.32
N ALA A 384 17.52 -13.07 17.01
CA ALA A 384 16.79 -13.39 18.22
C ALA A 384 15.39 -13.96 17.94
N GLY A 385 14.84 -13.75 16.73
CA GLY A 385 13.46 -14.17 16.43
C GLY A 385 13.27 -15.69 16.50
N ALA A 386 12.09 -16.11 16.96
CA ALA A 386 11.74 -17.50 17.17
C ALA A 386 10.74 -17.97 16.11
N THR A 387 11.03 -19.07 15.42
CA THR A 387 10.15 -19.66 14.41
C THR A 387 9.50 -20.94 14.95
N HIS A 388 8.21 -21.09 14.68
CA HIS A 388 7.42 -22.24 15.08
C HIS A 388 6.62 -22.78 13.90
N PRO A 389 6.53 -24.11 13.73
CA PRO A 389 5.63 -24.70 12.75
C PRO A 389 4.18 -24.44 13.17
N VAL A 390 3.32 -24.09 12.22
CA VAL A 390 1.87 -23.93 12.46
C VAL A 390 1.08 -24.78 11.48
N ASP A 391 0.01 -25.41 11.98
CA ASP A 391 -0.93 -26.16 11.17
C ASP A 391 -2.09 -25.25 10.74
N LEU A 392 -2.48 -25.34 9.48
CA LEU A 392 -3.59 -24.54 8.97
C LEU A 392 -4.94 -25.19 9.26
N VAL A 393 -5.92 -24.35 9.59
CA VAL A 393 -7.33 -24.69 9.72
C VAL A 393 -8.10 -24.04 8.57
N THR A 394 -8.92 -24.83 7.88
CA THR A 394 -9.76 -24.38 6.76
C THR A 394 -11.23 -24.50 7.12
N GLY A 395 -12.12 -23.69 6.53
CA GLY A 395 -13.55 -23.88 6.75
C GLY A 395 -14.09 -23.18 8.00
N VAL A 396 -13.37 -22.18 8.51
CA VAL A 396 -13.69 -21.54 9.79
C VAL A 396 -14.66 -20.38 9.57
N ASP A 397 -15.84 -20.46 10.16
CA ASP A 397 -16.84 -19.37 10.19
C ASP A 397 -16.51 -18.41 11.34
N ARG A 398 -15.44 -17.61 11.16
CA ARG A 398 -15.03 -16.56 12.11
C ARG A 398 -15.27 -15.15 11.58
N ASP A 399 -15.38 -15.01 10.26
CA ASP A 399 -15.63 -13.74 9.61
C ASP A 399 -16.86 -13.84 8.70
N LYS A 400 -17.77 -12.88 8.80
CA LYS A 400 -19.05 -12.87 8.05
C LYS A 400 -18.87 -12.44 6.60
N TRP A 401 -17.73 -11.89 6.24
CA TRP A 401 -17.46 -11.34 4.91
C TRP A 401 -16.96 -12.37 3.90
N VAL A 402 -16.43 -13.50 4.38
CA VAL A 402 -15.77 -14.51 3.56
C VAL A 402 -16.49 -15.87 3.70
N PRO A 403 -16.84 -16.56 2.60
CA PRO A 403 -17.38 -17.92 2.69
C PRO A 403 -16.44 -18.83 3.48
N ALA A 404 -16.97 -19.60 4.44
CA ALA A 404 -16.14 -20.43 5.32
C ALA A 404 -15.18 -21.34 4.53
N GLU A 405 -15.61 -21.88 3.39
CA GLU A 405 -14.77 -22.74 2.54
C GLU A 405 -13.48 -22.08 2.02
N THR A 406 -13.43 -20.75 1.93
CA THR A 406 -12.26 -19.98 1.49
C THR A 406 -11.46 -19.37 2.65
N THR A 407 -11.93 -19.49 3.90
CA THR A 407 -11.17 -18.98 5.05
C THR A 407 -10.00 -19.89 5.41
N THR A 408 -8.82 -19.31 5.59
CA THR A 408 -7.63 -20.03 6.07
C THR A 408 -7.17 -19.37 7.35
N PHE A 409 -6.89 -20.18 8.35
CA PHE A 409 -6.63 -19.71 9.71
C PHE A 409 -5.56 -20.59 10.37
N TYR A 410 -4.91 -20.12 11.43
CA TYR A 410 -4.10 -20.95 12.31
C TYR A 410 -4.30 -20.52 13.76
N GLU A 411 -4.16 -21.43 14.71
CA GLU A 411 -4.21 -21.08 16.13
C GLU A 411 -2.82 -20.64 16.60
N PRO A 412 -2.60 -19.33 16.86
CA PRO A 412 -1.31 -18.88 17.34
C PRO A 412 -1.04 -19.47 18.72
N PRO A 413 0.21 -19.87 19.01
CA PRO A 413 0.58 -20.19 20.39
C PRO A 413 0.41 -18.95 21.28
N PRO A 414 0.06 -19.14 22.56
CA PRO A 414 0.17 -18.08 23.56
C PRO A 414 1.60 -17.52 23.59
N ALA A 415 1.74 -16.19 23.63
CA ALA A 415 3.06 -15.54 23.55
C ALA A 415 3.96 -15.88 24.76
N ASP A 416 3.36 -16.13 25.91
CA ASP A 416 4.01 -16.56 27.15
C ASP A 416 4.58 -17.99 27.05
N GLU A 417 3.89 -18.90 26.37
CA GLU A 417 4.40 -20.27 26.12
C GLU A 417 5.68 -20.28 25.28
N LEU A 418 5.92 -19.23 24.49
CA LEU A 418 7.09 -19.09 23.63
C LEU A 418 8.26 -18.34 24.29
N GLY A 419 8.09 -17.89 25.53
CA GLY A 419 9.09 -17.06 26.21
C GLY A 419 9.19 -15.63 25.68
N TRP A 420 8.18 -15.19 24.93
CA TRP A 420 8.02 -13.84 24.37
C TRP A 420 6.89 -13.08 25.08
N ALA A 421 6.71 -13.32 26.38
CA ALA A 421 5.81 -12.51 27.20
C ALA A 421 6.14 -11.02 26.99
N ALA A 422 5.12 -10.15 26.99
CA ALA A 422 5.21 -8.71 26.77
C ALA A 422 6.56 -8.17 27.25
N GLY A 423 7.34 -7.61 26.33
CA GLY A 423 8.74 -7.29 26.55
C GLY A 423 8.95 -6.43 27.79
N GLU A 424 10.21 -6.31 28.24
CA GLU A 424 10.56 -5.33 29.27
C GLU A 424 9.98 -3.94 28.90
N GLU A 425 9.59 -3.13 29.90
CA GLU A 425 9.00 -1.81 29.67
C GLU A 425 9.78 -1.04 28.58
N GLY A 426 9.16 -0.82 27.41
CA GLY A 426 9.78 -0.13 26.29
C GLY A 426 10.07 -0.97 25.03
N GLU A 427 10.00 -2.31 25.08
CA GLU A 427 10.38 -3.16 23.92
C GLU A 427 9.24 -3.39 22.88
N GLY A 428 8.03 -2.91 23.16
CA GLY A 428 6.86 -3.06 22.27
C GLY A 428 6.32 -4.50 22.26
N GLU A 429 5.13 -4.66 21.67
CA GLU A 429 4.56 -6.00 21.45
C GLU A 429 5.34 -6.75 20.36
N PRO A 430 5.64 -8.04 20.55
CA PRO A 430 6.31 -8.83 19.54
C PRO A 430 5.47 -8.86 18.26
N VAL A 431 6.20 -8.89 17.16
CA VAL A 431 5.66 -8.86 15.81
C VAL A 431 5.55 -10.28 15.30
N ARG A 432 4.37 -10.64 14.81
CA ARG A 432 4.12 -11.93 14.18
C ARG A 432 4.32 -11.82 12.68
N ILE A 433 5.00 -12.80 12.10
CA ILE A 433 5.21 -12.95 10.66
C ILE A 433 4.83 -14.39 10.31
N VAL A 434 4.00 -14.60 9.31
CA VAL A 434 3.58 -15.92 8.86
C VAL A 434 4.12 -16.16 7.46
N GLY A 435 4.60 -17.37 7.19
CA GLY A 435 5.09 -17.69 5.85
C GLY A 435 5.19 -19.17 5.55
N ARG A 436 5.54 -19.45 4.29
CA ARG A 436 5.95 -20.76 3.79
C ARG A 436 7.19 -20.57 2.92
N GLY A 437 8.21 -21.40 3.12
CA GLY A 437 9.49 -21.27 2.43
C GLY A 437 10.51 -20.49 3.27
N GLY A 438 11.49 -19.86 2.61
CA GLY A 438 12.57 -19.13 3.31
C GLY A 438 13.54 -20.00 4.12
N GLY A 439 13.54 -21.32 3.89
CA GLY A 439 14.40 -22.26 4.61
C GLY A 439 13.93 -22.64 6.03
N PHE A 440 12.75 -22.19 6.45
CA PHE A 440 12.17 -22.55 7.74
C PHE A 440 11.33 -23.83 7.66
N GLU A 441 11.38 -24.63 8.73
CA GLU A 441 10.48 -25.77 8.91
C GLU A 441 9.09 -25.29 9.31
N GLY A 442 8.07 -25.76 8.60
CA GLY A 442 6.67 -25.47 8.91
C GLY A 442 5.90 -26.69 9.40
N GLY A 443 4.62 -26.49 9.70
CA GLY A 443 3.68 -27.55 10.08
C GLY A 443 3.36 -28.50 8.91
N ARG A 444 2.21 -29.16 8.97
CA ARG A 444 1.80 -30.15 7.93
C ARG A 444 1.75 -29.55 6.54
N GLU A 445 1.30 -28.31 6.43
CA GLU A 445 1.22 -27.57 5.18
C GLU A 445 2.51 -26.77 4.89
N GLY A 446 3.59 -26.97 5.65
CA GLY A 446 4.84 -26.24 5.52
C GLY A 446 4.75 -24.76 5.91
N VAL A 447 3.69 -24.35 6.63
CA VAL A 447 3.52 -22.98 7.13
C VAL A 447 4.17 -22.85 8.51
N TRP A 448 4.79 -21.71 8.73
CA TRP A 448 5.42 -21.33 9.99
C TRP A 448 4.95 -19.95 10.42
N GLU A 449 4.99 -19.71 11.73
CA GLU A 449 4.90 -18.37 12.34
C GLU A 449 6.26 -18.05 12.94
N ARG A 450 6.67 -16.78 12.82
CA ARG A 450 7.90 -16.26 13.40
C ARG A 450 7.60 -15.02 14.22
N PHE A 451 8.12 -15.02 15.43
CA PHE A 451 8.09 -13.89 16.36
C PHE A 451 9.36 -13.08 16.20
N GLU A 452 9.19 -11.80 15.92
CA GLU A 452 10.26 -10.82 15.82
C GLU A 452 10.05 -9.71 16.84
N ARG A 453 11.14 -9.04 17.23
CA ARG A 453 11.01 -7.81 18.02
C ARG A 453 10.31 -6.74 17.19
N ALA A 454 9.54 -5.87 17.85
CA ALA A 454 9.01 -4.67 17.23
C ALA A 454 10.14 -3.88 16.58
N ARG A 455 9.87 -3.32 15.39
CA ARG A 455 10.80 -2.38 14.78
C ARG A 455 10.94 -1.16 15.70
N PRO A 456 12.14 -0.55 15.80
CA PRO A 456 12.33 0.63 16.63
C PRO A 456 11.34 1.73 16.26
N GLU A 457 10.60 2.23 17.25
CA GLU A 457 9.66 3.33 17.06
C GLU A 457 10.40 4.63 16.77
N LEU A 458 9.83 5.44 15.88
CA LEU A 458 10.30 6.78 15.58
C LEU A 458 9.76 7.75 16.62
N ARG A 459 10.63 8.23 17.52
CA ARG A 459 10.26 9.26 18.49
C ARG A 459 10.27 10.64 17.82
N VAL A 460 9.09 11.19 17.62
CA VAL A 460 8.91 12.52 17.03
C VAL A 460 8.45 13.52 18.07
N ARG A 461 8.79 14.79 17.86
CA ARG A 461 8.34 15.88 18.73
C ARG A 461 6.86 16.18 18.48
N VAL A 462 6.16 16.45 19.56
CA VAL A 462 4.81 17.00 19.55
C VAL A 462 4.92 18.52 19.46
N LEU A 463 4.58 19.09 18.31
CA LEU A 463 4.61 20.52 18.03
C LEU A 463 3.46 21.23 18.77
N GLY A 464 3.75 22.40 19.33
CA GLY A 464 2.77 23.19 20.09
C GLY A 464 2.53 22.72 21.53
N ALA A 465 3.16 21.63 21.99
CA ALA A 465 3.13 21.25 23.40
C ALA A 465 3.78 22.33 24.27
N ALA A 466 3.14 22.67 25.40
CA ALA A 466 3.65 23.66 26.36
C ALA A 466 5.01 23.25 26.94
N ASP A 467 5.27 21.94 27.00
CA ASP A 467 6.55 21.33 27.31
C ASP A 467 7.15 20.77 26.00
N GLY A 468 8.21 21.39 25.52
CA GLY A 468 8.85 21.06 24.24
C GLY A 468 9.51 19.68 24.19
N GLU A 469 9.53 18.94 25.31
CA GLU A 469 10.05 17.58 25.43
C GLU A 469 9.00 16.48 25.19
N VAL A 470 7.71 16.81 25.01
CA VAL A 470 6.71 15.77 24.73
C VAL A 470 7.00 15.12 23.38
N ARG A 471 7.16 13.79 23.40
CA ARG A 471 7.42 12.97 22.21
C ARG A 471 6.31 11.95 22.02
N ALA A 472 5.94 11.75 20.77
CA ALA A 472 5.09 10.65 20.35
C ALA A 472 5.95 9.56 19.69
N SER A 473 5.52 8.32 19.84
CA SER A 473 6.13 7.18 19.15
C SER A 473 5.34 6.87 17.90
N LEU A 474 6.01 6.88 16.75
CA LEU A 474 5.44 6.51 15.46
C LEU A 474 6.00 5.19 14.96
N THR A 475 5.19 4.45 14.23
CA THR A 475 5.63 3.33 13.40
C THR A 475 5.49 3.68 11.93
N GLU A 476 6.53 3.44 11.13
CA GLU A 476 6.50 3.64 9.68
C GLU A 476 5.88 2.42 8.98
N GLY A 477 4.96 2.69 8.05
CA GLY A 477 4.24 1.69 7.26
C GLY A 477 4.64 1.68 5.78
N LEU A 478 4.30 0.58 5.10
CA LEU A 478 4.42 0.40 3.66
C LEU A 478 3.31 1.14 2.90
N TYR A 479 2.12 1.29 3.48
CA TYR A 479 1.03 2.10 2.97
C TYR A 479 -0.06 2.34 4.02
N ILE A 480 -0.92 3.33 3.76
CA ILE A 480 -2.21 3.54 4.42
C ILE A 480 -3.32 3.17 3.45
N HIS A 481 -4.34 2.44 3.90
CA HIS A 481 -5.58 2.21 3.18
C HIS A 481 -6.72 2.88 3.90
N TRP A 482 -7.51 3.66 3.17
CA TRP A 482 -8.54 4.51 3.78
C TRP A 482 -9.96 3.98 3.56
N MET A 483 -10.17 2.69 3.76
CA MET A 483 -11.45 2.02 3.52
C MET A 483 -12.63 2.68 4.25
N GLU A 484 -12.48 3.03 5.51
CA GLU A 484 -13.62 3.46 6.34
C GLU A 484 -14.08 4.87 6.02
N HIS A 485 -13.13 5.74 5.67
CA HIS A 485 -13.39 7.08 5.15
C HIS A 485 -14.19 7.07 3.83
N LYS A 486 -14.25 5.93 3.13
CA LYS A 486 -15.02 5.73 1.90
C LYS A 486 -16.45 5.25 2.16
N TYR A 487 -16.69 4.46 3.22
CA TYR A 487 -17.95 3.73 3.40
C TYR A 487 -18.82 4.18 4.56
N GLU A 488 -18.26 4.56 5.72
CA GLU A 488 -19.10 4.69 6.91
C GLU A 488 -19.85 6.04 6.97
N HIS A 489 -19.23 7.22 6.78
CA HIS A 489 -19.90 8.51 7.10
C HIS A 489 -19.60 9.71 6.17
N ARG A 490 -19.79 9.54 4.86
CA ARG A 490 -19.48 10.51 3.77
C ARG A 490 -17.99 10.51 3.40
N PRO A 491 -17.65 10.46 2.10
CA PRO A 491 -16.27 10.41 1.65
C PRO A 491 -15.54 11.69 2.02
N THR A 492 -14.72 11.64 3.07
CA THR A 492 -13.80 12.75 3.41
C THR A 492 -12.84 13.03 2.25
N PHE A 493 -12.57 12.03 1.39
CA PHE A 493 -11.83 12.16 0.14
C PHE A 493 -12.36 13.22 -0.81
N ASP A 494 -13.66 13.41 -0.89
CA ASP A 494 -14.25 14.38 -1.82
C ASP A 494 -13.92 15.82 -1.42
N SER A 495 -13.45 16.02 -0.18
CA SER A 495 -13.09 17.33 0.37
C SER A 495 -11.59 17.61 0.40
N ILE A 496 -10.73 16.60 0.19
CA ILE A 496 -9.27 16.79 0.22
C ILE A 496 -8.86 17.74 -0.90
N PRO A 497 -7.93 18.71 -0.64
CA PRO A 497 -7.44 19.60 -1.67
C PRO A 497 -6.93 18.83 -2.89
N ALA A 498 -7.35 19.24 -4.08
CA ALA A 498 -6.95 18.65 -5.37
C ALA A 498 -5.52 19.05 -5.79
N ARG A 499 -4.57 19.03 -4.84
CA ARG A 499 -3.14 19.28 -5.04
C ARG A 499 -2.35 18.27 -4.21
N PRO A 500 -1.13 17.89 -4.64
CA PRO A 500 -0.31 17.00 -3.83
C PRO A 500 0.09 17.69 -2.52
N LEU A 501 0.40 16.89 -1.50
CA LEU A 501 1.06 17.36 -0.29
C LEU A 501 2.40 18.00 -0.66
N LEU A 502 2.65 19.19 -0.10
CA LEU A 502 3.95 19.84 -0.21
C LEU A 502 5.00 19.11 0.65
N PRO A 503 6.31 19.28 0.39
CA PRO A 503 7.36 18.68 1.22
C PRO A 503 7.27 19.00 2.72
N SER A 504 6.74 20.17 3.06
CA SER A 504 6.53 20.63 4.44
C SER A 504 5.11 20.35 4.95
N GLU A 505 4.34 19.49 4.29
CA GLU A 505 2.99 19.15 4.68
C GLU A 505 2.83 17.69 5.10
N ALA A 506 1.97 17.50 6.09
CA ALA A 506 1.54 16.19 6.57
C ALA A 506 0.02 16.12 6.56
N LEU A 507 -0.52 15.04 6.00
CA LEU A 507 -1.92 14.67 6.15
C LEU A 507 -2.05 13.82 7.41
N ALA A 508 -2.94 14.22 8.32
CA ALA A 508 -3.39 13.43 9.44
C ALA A 508 -4.84 12.99 9.18
N ALA A 509 -5.12 11.70 9.30
CA ALA A 509 -6.45 11.13 9.18
C ALA A 509 -6.87 10.52 10.52
N TYR A 510 -8.05 10.91 10.99
CA TYR A 510 -8.67 10.50 12.24
C TYR A 510 -9.97 9.78 11.92
N TYR A 511 -10.08 8.51 12.34
CA TYR A 511 -11.16 7.60 11.94
C TYR A 511 -12.57 8.23 11.99
N THR A 512 -12.95 8.80 13.14
CA THR A 512 -14.27 9.42 13.36
C THR A 512 -14.33 10.91 13.07
N ASP A 513 -13.17 11.58 13.03
CA ASP A 513 -13.09 13.03 13.15
C ASP A 513 -12.59 13.73 11.87
N GLY A 514 -12.35 12.94 10.82
CA GLY A 514 -12.02 13.44 9.50
C GLY A 514 -10.52 13.56 9.26
N MET A 515 -10.11 14.56 8.50
CA MET A 515 -8.72 14.71 8.02
C MET A 515 -8.23 16.15 8.14
N GLU A 516 -6.93 16.30 8.34
CA GLU A 516 -6.25 17.58 8.41
C GLU A 516 -4.97 17.56 7.61
N ILE A 517 -4.63 18.68 6.98
CA ILE A 517 -3.30 18.92 6.42
C ILE A 517 -2.65 20.02 7.24
N TRP A 518 -1.44 19.74 7.69
CA TRP A 518 -0.64 20.64 8.50
C TRP A 518 0.65 21.00 7.80
N ASN A 519 1.11 22.23 7.97
CA ASN A 519 2.47 22.64 7.66
C ASN A 519 3.37 22.31 8.86
N ILE A 520 4.18 21.27 8.75
CA ILE A 520 4.99 20.75 9.86
C ILE A 520 6.13 21.69 10.26
N ASP A 521 6.63 22.52 9.34
CA ASP A 521 7.72 23.46 9.61
C ASP A 521 7.24 24.64 10.47
N ARG A 522 6.02 25.12 10.20
CA ARG A 522 5.45 26.31 10.86
C ARG A 522 4.54 25.98 12.03
N GLY A 523 4.07 24.75 12.11
CA GLY A 523 3.10 24.38 13.12
C GLY A 523 1.66 24.77 12.78
N GLU A 524 1.33 24.95 11.50
CA GLU A 524 0.09 25.62 11.07
C GLU A 524 -0.89 24.65 10.40
N LEU A 525 -2.17 24.73 10.76
CA LEU A 525 -3.23 24.01 10.06
C LEU A 525 -3.43 24.65 8.68
N VAL A 526 -3.25 23.88 7.62
CA VAL A 526 -3.43 24.31 6.22
C VAL A 526 -4.85 24.04 5.75
N TRP A 527 -5.39 22.89 6.11
CA TRP A 527 -6.72 22.47 5.70
C TRP A 527 -7.31 21.46 6.70
N ARG A 528 -8.63 21.45 6.84
CA ARG A 528 -9.38 20.49 7.66
C ARG A 528 -10.64 20.08 6.91
N SER A 529 -10.97 18.79 6.91
CA SER A 529 -12.23 18.30 6.38
C SER A 529 -13.40 18.87 7.18
N VAL A 530 -14.46 19.29 6.51
CA VAL A 530 -15.69 19.73 7.18
C VAL A 530 -16.43 18.47 7.65
N LEU A 531 -16.47 18.23 8.96
CA LEU A 531 -17.46 17.34 9.54
C LEU A 531 -18.81 18.06 9.41
N LEU A 532 -19.68 17.58 8.52
CA LEU A 532 -21.03 18.11 8.39
C LEU A 532 -21.88 17.51 9.51
N ASP A 533 -22.23 18.35 10.50
CA ASP A 533 -23.14 18.05 11.62
C ASP A 533 -24.43 17.32 11.20
#